data_AF-A0A816CIL4-F1
#
_entry.id   AF-A0A816CIL4-F1
#
_cell.length_a   1.000
_cell.length_b   1.000
_cell.length_c   1.000
_cell.angle_alpha   90.00
_cell.angle_beta   90.00
_cell.angle_gamma   90.00
#
_symmetry.space_group_name_H-M   'P 1'
#
loop_
_entity.id
_entity.type
_entity.pdbx_description
1 polymer ?
#
loop_
_entity_poly.entity_id
_entity_poly.type
_entity_poly.pdbx_seq_one_letter_code
_entity_poly.pdbx_strand_id
1 'polypeptide(L)'
;MYQCENSRKCISKQQLLDGFQDCPENDDEEYKQSCSLDDAHQRFQCIGDEQKCFPSLIIEDGKRDCKIGEDEDSAFAQYRLKYIYFPHICDGKADLLPRVIEGQYESDETKYEYWPCDNTYTRCNKIWNCKNGVDEMYCPHSIGSTLRGYCKFSNDALNMSCSSINQTDERNNSHMLF
;
A
#
# COMPACT_ATOMS: atom_id res chain seq x y z
N MET A 1 -0.52 -9.89 3.38
CA MET A 1 0.21 -10.11 2.10
C MET A 1 -0.34 -11.33 1.39
N TYR A 2 -0.26 -11.31 0.07
CA TYR A 2 -0.54 -12.42 -0.85
C TYR A 2 0.76 -12.88 -1.49
N GLN A 3 0.89 -14.19 -1.74
CA GLN A 3 2.03 -14.76 -2.46
C GLN A 3 1.57 -15.15 -3.86
N CYS A 4 2.22 -14.61 -4.88
CA CYS A 4 1.93 -14.95 -6.26
C CYS A 4 2.13 -16.45 -6.53
N GLU A 5 1.23 -17.05 -7.31
CA GLU A 5 1.33 -18.43 -7.74
C GLU A 5 2.63 -18.68 -8.51
N ASN A 6 3.24 -19.84 -8.26
CA ASN A 6 4.52 -20.25 -8.86
C ASN A 6 5.69 -19.26 -8.68
N SER A 7 5.56 -18.31 -7.76
CA SER A 7 6.52 -17.23 -7.54
C SER A 7 6.83 -17.03 -6.06
N ARG A 8 7.95 -16.35 -5.79
CA ARG A 8 8.29 -15.84 -4.45
C ARG A 8 7.90 -14.38 -4.27
N LYS A 9 7.32 -13.75 -5.30
CA LYS A 9 6.83 -12.38 -5.21
C LYS A 9 5.68 -12.35 -4.20
N CYS A 10 5.79 -11.45 -3.24
CA CYS A 10 4.74 -11.15 -2.28
C CYS A 10 4.21 -9.76 -2.60
N ILE A 11 2.90 -9.62 -2.57
CA ILE A 11 2.23 -8.33 -2.79
C ILE A 11 1.33 -8.01 -1.59
N SER A 12 0.97 -6.74 -1.45
CA SER A 12 -0.08 -6.36 -0.52
C SER A 12 -1.38 -7.04 -0.92
N LYS A 13 -2.24 -7.42 0.04
CA LYS A 13 -3.57 -7.92 -0.32
C LYS A 13 -4.36 -6.87 -1.09
N GLN A 14 -4.08 -5.58 -0.86
CA GLN A 14 -4.72 -4.47 -1.57
C GLN A 14 -4.44 -4.47 -3.08
N GLN A 15 -3.35 -5.10 -3.54
CA GLN A 15 -3.01 -5.32 -4.96
C GLN A 15 -3.72 -6.56 -5.53
N LEU A 16 -4.88 -6.93 -4.98
CA LEU A 16 -5.69 -8.01 -5.52
C LEU A 16 -6.91 -7.37 -6.15
N LEU A 17 -7.06 -7.55 -7.46
CA LEU A 17 -8.12 -6.96 -8.28
C LEU A 17 -8.00 -5.43 -8.38
N ASP A 18 -6.77 -4.90 -8.41
CA ASP A 18 -6.54 -3.44 -8.50
C ASP A 18 -6.36 -2.94 -9.94
N GLY A 19 -6.48 -3.84 -10.92
CA GLY A 19 -6.35 -3.55 -12.35
C GLY A 19 -4.92 -3.66 -12.88
N PHE A 20 -3.92 -3.92 -12.02
CA PHE A 20 -2.52 -4.04 -12.41
C PHE A 20 -2.02 -5.48 -12.29
N GLN A 21 -1.31 -5.94 -13.32
CA GLN A 21 -0.62 -7.22 -13.24
C GLN A 21 0.63 -7.07 -12.35
N ASP A 22 0.50 -7.39 -11.08
CA ASP A 22 1.60 -7.49 -10.14
C ASP A 22 2.20 -8.89 -10.11
N CYS A 23 1.41 -9.94 -10.22
CA CYS A 23 1.94 -11.29 -10.25
C CYS A 23 2.37 -11.74 -11.66
N PRO A 24 3.42 -12.58 -11.78
CA PRO A 24 3.89 -13.06 -13.08
C PRO A 24 2.80 -13.79 -13.89
N GLU A 25 1.93 -14.53 -13.19
CA GLU A 25 0.86 -15.32 -13.79
C GLU A 25 -0.51 -14.61 -13.76
N ASN A 26 -0.57 -13.33 -13.35
CA ASN A 26 -1.79 -12.53 -13.27
C ASN A 26 -2.87 -13.12 -12.33
N ASP A 27 -2.45 -13.94 -11.36
CA ASP A 27 -3.31 -14.60 -10.37
C ASP A 27 -3.90 -13.63 -9.34
N ASP A 28 -3.24 -12.50 -9.13
CA ASP A 28 -3.69 -11.36 -8.36
C ASP A 28 -4.97 -10.72 -8.92
N GLU A 29 -5.05 -10.60 -10.25
CA GLU A 29 -6.19 -9.99 -10.95
C GLU A 29 -7.34 -10.97 -11.24
N GLU A 30 -7.12 -12.27 -10.99
CA GLU A 30 -8.13 -13.32 -11.10
C GLU A 30 -8.57 -13.89 -9.75
N TYR A 31 -8.17 -13.25 -8.64
CA TYR A 31 -8.41 -13.74 -7.28
C TYR A 31 -9.91 -13.82 -6.92
N LYS A 32 -10.44 -15.04 -6.82
CA LYS A 32 -11.89 -15.30 -6.66
C LYS A 32 -12.45 -15.16 -5.24
N GLN A 33 -11.59 -15.17 -4.22
CA GLN A 33 -12.00 -15.18 -2.81
C GLN A 33 -11.80 -13.83 -2.13
N SER A 34 -11.79 -12.74 -2.91
CA SER A 34 -11.51 -11.39 -2.40
C SER A 34 -12.47 -10.93 -1.30
N CYS A 35 -13.74 -11.34 -1.36
CA CYS A 35 -14.73 -11.01 -0.33
C CYS A 35 -14.58 -11.81 0.97
N SER A 36 -13.73 -12.84 0.99
CA SER A 36 -13.45 -13.66 2.18
C SER A 36 -12.13 -13.28 2.86
N LEU A 37 -11.44 -12.25 2.38
CA LEU A 37 -10.23 -11.75 2.99
C LEU A 37 -10.54 -11.10 4.35
N ASP A 38 -9.54 -11.09 5.23
CA ASP A 38 -9.55 -10.39 6.51
C ASP A 38 -9.83 -8.87 6.37
N ASP A 39 -9.39 -8.30 5.24
CA ASP A 39 -9.63 -6.90 4.87
C ASP A 39 -10.93 -6.68 4.07
N ALA A 40 -11.79 -7.69 3.92
CA ALA A 40 -13.02 -7.57 3.12
C ALA A 40 -13.93 -6.41 3.55
N HIS A 41 -13.90 -6.04 4.83
CA HIS A 41 -14.65 -4.90 5.36
C HIS A 41 -14.20 -3.54 4.81
N GLN A 42 -12.99 -3.45 4.25
CA GLN A 42 -12.39 -2.25 3.65
C GLN A 42 -12.45 -2.27 2.12
N ARG A 43 -13.03 -3.33 1.53
CA ARG A 43 -13.15 -3.51 0.09
C ARG A 43 -14.52 -3.06 -0.41
N PHE A 44 -14.55 -2.61 -1.65
CA PHE A 44 -15.76 -2.25 -2.36
C PHE A 44 -16.34 -3.45 -3.09
N GLN A 45 -17.65 -3.66 -2.95
CA GLN A 45 -18.35 -4.74 -3.63
C GLN A 45 -19.33 -4.14 -4.64
N CYS A 46 -19.14 -4.48 -5.92
CA CYS A 46 -20.09 -4.10 -6.97
C CYS A 46 -21.47 -4.71 -6.70
N ILE A 47 -22.52 -3.99 -7.03
CA ILE A 47 -23.91 -4.43 -6.96
C ILE A 47 -24.10 -5.58 -7.95
N GLY A 48 -24.38 -6.76 -7.42
CA GLY A 48 -24.62 -7.97 -8.22
C GLY A 48 -23.37 -8.79 -8.54
N ASP A 49 -22.21 -8.47 -7.96
CA ASP A 49 -21.04 -9.37 -7.91
C ASP A 49 -20.79 -9.83 -6.47
N GLU A 50 -21.17 -11.08 -6.18
CA GLU A 50 -21.06 -11.64 -4.82
C GLU A 50 -19.67 -12.23 -4.53
N GLN A 51 -18.81 -12.37 -5.53
CA GLN A 51 -17.52 -13.08 -5.39
C GLN A 51 -16.32 -12.13 -5.47
N LYS A 52 -16.46 -11.00 -6.19
CA LYS A 52 -15.40 -10.00 -6.33
C LYS A 52 -15.62 -8.79 -5.44
N CYS A 53 -14.64 -8.56 -4.58
CA CYS A 53 -14.53 -7.39 -3.71
C CYS A 53 -13.23 -6.68 -4.04
N PHE A 54 -13.38 -5.51 -4.64
CA PHE A 54 -12.32 -4.71 -5.20
C PHE A 54 -11.70 -3.82 -4.12
N PRO A 55 -10.42 -3.45 -4.27
CA PRO A 55 -9.81 -2.46 -3.40
C PRO A 55 -10.44 -1.08 -3.66
N SER A 56 -10.30 -0.14 -2.72
CA SER A 56 -10.89 1.20 -2.86
C SER A 56 -10.28 2.05 -3.97
N LEU A 57 -9.15 1.62 -4.56
CA LEU A 57 -8.48 2.34 -5.65
C LEU A 57 -9.35 2.47 -6.91
N ILE A 58 -10.21 1.48 -7.19
CA ILE A 58 -11.02 1.45 -8.41
C ILE A 58 -12.22 2.40 -8.34
N ILE A 59 -12.46 3.06 -7.21
CA ILE A 59 -13.60 3.93 -7.01
C ILE A 59 -13.26 5.30 -7.61
N GLU A 60 -14.11 5.85 -8.49
CA GLU A 60 -13.91 7.04 -9.32
C GLU A 60 -12.44 7.20 -9.78
N ASP A 61 -11.88 6.13 -10.35
CA ASP A 61 -10.54 6.14 -10.97
C ASP A 61 -10.61 6.54 -12.46
N GLY A 62 -11.83 6.78 -12.96
CA GLY A 62 -12.12 7.14 -14.34
C GLY A 62 -12.36 5.94 -15.25
N LYS A 63 -12.37 4.72 -14.70
CA LYS A 63 -12.58 3.46 -15.42
C LYS A 63 -13.80 2.75 -14.86
N ARG A 64 -14.59 2.18 -15.75
CA ARG A 64 -15.74 1.35 -15.35
C ARG A 64 -15.26 -0.07 -15.12
N ASP A 65 -14.98 -0.41 -13.87
CA ASP A 65 -14.65 -1.76 -13.41
C ASP A 65 -15.90 -2.56 -13.01
N CYS A 66 -16.91 -1.91 -12.41
CA CYS A 66 -18.17 -2.57 -12.13
C CYS A 66 -19.10 -2.64 -13.35
N LYS A 67 -19.97 -3.67 -13.36
CA LYS A 67 -20.88 -3.92 -14.50
C LYS A 67 -21.87 -2.77 -14.75
N ILE A 68 -22.37 -2.14 -13.69
CA ILE A 68 -23.32 -1.03 -13.81
C ILE A 68 -22.67 0.34 -13.63
N GLY A 69 -21.37 0.40 -13.31
CA GLY A 69 -20.57 1.62 -13.24
C GLY A 69 -20.77 2.44 -11.98
N GLU A 70 -21.20 1.79 -10.90
CA GLU A 70 -21.41 2.37 -9.58
C GLU A 70 -20.12 2.73 -8.85
N ASP A 71 -19.01 2.12 -9.23
CA ASP A 71 -17.65 2.50 -8.85
C ASP A 71 -17.30 3.93 -9.29
N GLU A 72 -17.85 4.37 -10.42
CA GLU A 72 -17.66 5.70 -11.00
C GLU A 72 -18.76 6.72 -10.62
N ASP A 73 -19.71 6.32 -9.77
CA ASP A 73 -20.78 7.20 -9.31
C ASP A 73 -20.38 7.89 -7.99
N SER A 74 -20.30 9.22 -8.02
CA SER A 74 -19.95 10.02 -6.85
C SER A 74 -20.94 9.88 -5.67
N ALA A 75 -22.17 9.43 -5.93
CA ALA A 75 -23.11 9.06 -4.86
C ALA A 75 -22.63 7.84 -4.05
N PHE A 76 -21.80 6.98 -4.64
CA PHE A 76 -21.19 5.79 -4.05
C PHE A 76 -19.73 6.03 -3.61
N ALA A 77 -19.14 7.19 -3.93
CA ALA A 77 -17.82 7.61 -3.43
C ALA A 77 -17.73 7.72 -1.90
N GLN A 78 -18.85 7.61 -1.18
CA GLN A 78 -18.90 7.45 0.27
C GLN A 78 -18.02 6.28 0.76
N TYR A 79 -17.78 5.26 -0.07
CA TYR A 79 -16.86 4.17 0.24
C TYR A 79 -15.40 4.65 0.39
N ARG A 80 -14.93 5.63 -0.42
CA ARG A 80 -13.62 6.28 -0.21
C ARG A 80 -13.57 6.99 1.15
N LEU A 81 -14.64 7.70 1.51
CA LEU A 81 -14.71 8.48 2.75
C LEU A 81 -14.73 7.63 4.03
N LYS A 82 -15.05 6.32 3.90
CA LYS A 82 -15.16 5.41 5.05
C LYS A 82 -13.87 4.64 5.32
N TYR A 83 -13.06 4.39 4.28
CA TYR A 83 -11.84 3.59 4.37
C TYR A 83 -10.71 4.29 3.63
N ILE A 84 -9.77 4.83 4.41
CA ILE A 84 -8.56 5.46 3.89
C ILE A 84 -7.69 4.37 3.26
N TYR A 85 -7.35 4.56 1.99
CA TYR A 85 -6.30 3.77 1.37
C TYR A 85 -4.95 4.36 1.76
N PHE A 86 -3.98 3.53 2.15
CA PHE A 86 -2.72 4.04 2.68
C PHE A 86 -1.98 4.95 1.67
N PRO A 87 -1.91 4.64 0.37
CA PRO A 87 -1.38 5.57 -0.64
C PRO A 87 -2.15 6.87 -0.86
N HIS A 88 -3.43 6.96 -0.45
CA HIS A 88 -4.20 8.21 -0.48
C HIS A 88 -3.90 9.12 0.74
N ILE A 89 -3.11 8.65 1.70
CA ILE A 89 -2.63 9.51 2.79
C ILE A 89 -1.53 10.41 2.24
N CYS A 90 -1.70 11.73 2.37
CA CYS A 90 -0.75 12.74 1.92
C CYS A 90 -0.60 12.81 0.39
N ASP A 91 -1.69 12.57 -0.34
CA ASP A 91 -1.72 12.57 -1.80
C ASP A 91 -2.10 13.95 -2.41
N GLY A 92 -2.32 14.95 -1.55
CA GLY A 92 -2.73 16.30 -1.92
C GLY A 92 -4.24 16.50 -1.98
N LYS A 93 -5.05 15.48 -1.66
CA LYS A 93 -6.50 15.54 -1.64
C LYS A 93 -7.01 15.12 -0.25
N ALA A 94 -7.81 15.98 0.37
CA ALA A 94 -8.48 15.61 1.62
C ALA A 94 -9.63 14.64 1.30
N ASP A 95 -9.37 13.34 1.44
CA ASP A 95 -10.37 12.29 1.29
C ASP A 95 -11.17 12.08 2.56
N LEU A 96 -10.64 12.47 3.72
CA LEU A 96 -11.39 12.45 4.98
C LEU A 96 -11.89 13.81 5.44
N LEU A 97 -13.04 13.79 6.10
CA LEU A 97 -13.52 14.94 6.86
C LEU A 97 -12.53 15.28 7.99
N PRO A 98 -12.03 16.53 8.08
CA PRO A 98 -11.08 16.92 9.11
C PRO A 98 -11.66 16.75 10.51
N ARG A 99 -10.84 16.24 11.43
CA ARG A 99 -11.18 16.11 12.86
C ARG A 99 -10.44 17.15 13.68
N VAL A 100 -11.07 17.63 14.75
CA VAL A 100 -10.42 18.55 15.68
C VAL A 100 -9.71 17.74 16.77
N ILE A 101 -8.37 17.80 16.79
CA ILE A 101 -7.52 17.17 17.80
C ILE A 101 -6.70 18.30 18.43
N GLU A 102 -6.80 18.49 19.75
CA GLU A 102 -6.07 19.54 20.49
C GLU A 102 -6.29 20.97 19.94
N GLY A 103 -7.45 21.23 19.34
CA GLY A 103 -7.79 22.53 18.75
C GLY A 103 -7.24 22.76 17.33
N GLN A 104 -6.57 21.76 16.74
CA GLN A 104 -6.10 21.79 15.36
C GLN A 104 -7.01 20.91 14.48
N TYR A 105 -7.25 21.37 13.24
CA TYR A 105 -7.94 20.58 12.22
C TYR A 105 -6.94 19.61 11.59
N GLU A 106 -7.15 18.33 11.80
CA GLU A 106 -6.30 17.25 11.30
C GLU A 106 -7.05 16.46 10.22
N SER A 107 -6.37 16.14 9.13
CA SER A 107 -6.86 15.26 8.08
C SER A 107 -5.77 14.26 7.68
N ASP A 108 -6.08 13.40 6.72
CA ASP A 108 -5.14 12.55 5.98
C ASP A 108 -4.00 13.32 5.29
N GLU A 109 -4.13 14.64 5.13
CA GLU A 109 -3.16 15.53 4.51
C GLU A 109 -2.33 16.34 5.52
N THR A 110 -2.63 16.23 6.82
CA THR A 110 -1.85 16.91 7.86
C THR A 110 -0.78 15.98 8.41
N LYS A 111 0.33 16.56 8.90
CA LYS A 111 1.43 15.80 9.52
C LYS A 111 2.06 14.73 8.60
N TYR A 112 2.11 15.00 7.30
CA TYR A 112 2.71 14.12 6.28
C TYR A 112 4.15 13.67 6.56
N GLU A 113 4.92 14.45 7.33
CA GLU A 113 6.29 14.11 7.74
C GLU A 113 6.38 12.80 8.55
N TYR A 114 5.28 12.38 9.19
CA TYR A 114 5.21 11.16 9.99
C TYR A 114 4.78 9.92 9.19
N TRP A 115 4.36 10.08 7.94
CA TRP A 115 3.89 9.00 7.08
C TRP A 115 4.99 8.68 6.03
N PRO A 116 5.87 7.70 6.30
CA PRO A 116 6.93 7.37 5.36
C PRO A 116 6.34 6.87 4.04
N CYS A 117 6.69 7.57 2.96
CA CYS A 117 6.20 7.27 1.63
C CYS A 117 6.69 5.91 1.09
N ASP A 118 7.87 5.40 1.47
CA ASP A 118 8.29 4.01 1.22
C ASP A 118 7.77 3.11 2.36
N ASN A 119 6.76 2.30 2.06
CA ASN A 119 6.10 1.42 3.00
C ASN A 119 5.55 0.18 2.29
N THR A 120 4.85 -0.70 3.02
CA THR A 120 4.36 -1.99 2.47
C THR A 120 3.38 -1.84 1.29
N TYR A 121 2.74 -0.68 1.12
CA TYR A 121 1.75 -0.43 0.06
C TYR A 121 2.35 0.19 -1.20
N THR A 122 3.37 1.04 -1.03
CA THR A 122 4.00 1.81 -2.10
C THR A 122 5.31 1.19 -2.59
N ARG A 123 5.99 0.39 -1.77
CA ARG A 123 7.31 -0.16 -2.11
C ARG A 123 7.22 -1.20 -3.21
N CYS A 124 7.96 -0.99 -4.29
CA CYS A 124 8.15 -1.92 -5.39
C CYS A 124 6.84 -2.39 -6.04
N ASN A 125 5.89 -1.46 -6.15
CA ASN A 125 4.58 -1.63 -6.77
C ASN A 125 4.55 -1.08 -8.22
N LYS A 126 5.69 -0.71 -8.80
CA LYS A 126 5.85 -0.15 -10.16
C LYS A 126 5.23 1.24 -10.36
N ILE A 127 4.71 1.87 -9.31
CA ILE A 127 4.15 3.21 -9.35
C ILE A 127 5.09 4.12 -8.55
N TRP A 128 5.47 5.26 -9.12
CA TRP A 128 6.35 6.22 -8.45
C TRP A 128 5.54 7.12 -7.52
N ASN A 129 5.19 6.61 -6.34
CA ASN A 129 4.37 7.32 -5.36
C ASN A 129 5.20 8.41 -4.66
N CYS A 130 6.50 8.17 -4.44
CA CYS A 130 7.36 9.14 -3.76
C CYS A 130 7.97 10.14 -4.73
N LYS A 131 8.06 11.41 -4.32
CA LYS A 131 8.70 12.49 -5.11
C LYS A 131 10.14 12.19 -5.50
N ASN A 132 10.87 11.47 -4.65
CA ASN A 132 12.24 11.00 -4.91
C ASN A 132 12.29 9.57 -5.47
N GLY A 133 11.14 8.92 -5.63
CA GLY A 133 11.02 7.57 -6.17
C GLY A 133 11.60 6.46 -5.30
N VAL A 134 11.88 6.74 -4.03
CA VAL A 134 12.55 5.80 -3.14
C VAL A 134 11.78 4.50 -2.94
N ASP A 135 10.45 4.54 -3.13
CA ASP A 135 9.57 3.38 -3.10
C ASP A 135 9.84 2.38 -4.23
N GLU A 136 10.33 2.82 -5.39
CA GLU A 136 10.66 1.96 -6.55
C GLU A 136 12.17 1.73 -6.73
N MET A 137 12.98 2.15 -5.76
CA MET A 137 14.42 1.94 -5.78
C MET A 137 14.83 0.69 -5.00
N TYR A 138 15.89 0.02 -5.48
CA TYR A 138 16.47 -1.17 -4.82
C TYR A 138 15.48 -2.31 -4.58
N CYS A 139 14.49 -2.44 -5.46
CA CYS A 139 13.56 -3.55 -5.42
C CYS A 139 14.31 -4.87 -5.63
N PRO A 140 14.01 -5.92 -4.84
CA PRO A 140 14.59 -7.23 -5.06
C PRO A 140 14.17 -7.68 -6.46
N HIS A 141 15.12 -7.61 -7.40
CA HIS A 141 14.95 -8.25 -8.69
C HIS A 141 14.61 -9.70 -8.44
N SER A 142 13.68 -10.22 -9.25
CA SER A 142 13.18 -11.59 -9.30
C SER A 142 14.33 -12.60 -9.46
N ILE A 143 15.15 -12.79 -8.43
CA ILE A 143 16.24 -13.74 -8.40
C ILE A 143 15.75 -14.88 -7.52
N GLY A 144 15.49 -16.00 -8.17
CA GLY A 144 15.11 -17.25 -7.53
C GLY A 144 16.18 -17.72 -6.54
N SER A 145 16.06 -17.34 -5.28
CA SER A 145 16.87 -17.89 -4.18
C SER A 145 16.05 -18.84 -3.31
N THR A 146 16.47 -20.11 -3.30
CA THR A 146 15.85 -21.36 -2.80
C THR A 146 15.54 -21.44 -1.30
N LEU A 147 15.04 -20.36 -0.67
CA LEU A 147 14.43 -20.45 0.65
C LEU A 147 12.90 -20.33 0.52
N ARG A 148 12.22 -21.24 1.22
CA ARG A 148 10.77 -21.28 1.37
C ARG A 148 10.35 -20.15 2.34
N GLY A 149 10.47 -18.91 1.88
CA GLY A 149 10.03 -17.73 2.60
C GLY A 149 8.52 -17.60 2.45
N TYR A 150 7.78 -17.88 3.51
CA TYR A 150 6.40 -17.40 3.63
C TYR A 150 6.42 -15.86 3.58
N CYS A 151 5.43 -15.24 2.95
CA CYS A 151 5.27 -13.78 2.98
C CYS A 151 4.99 -13.34 4.43
N LYS A 152 6.03 -12.94 5.16
CA LYS A 152 5.92 -12.34 6.50
C LYS A 152 6.14 -10.83 6.40
N PHE A 153 5.36 -10.07 7.17
CA PHE A 153 5.62 -8.66 7.38
C PHE A 153 7.06 -8.50 7.86
N SER A 154 7.83 -7.59 7.24
CA SER A 154 9.17 -7.21 7.71
C SER A 154 9.09 -6.33 8.98
N ASN A 155 8.08 -6.55 9.84
CA ASN A 155 7.87 -5.80 11.08
C ASN A 155 7.41 -6.68 12.26
N ASP A 156 7.92 -7.90 12.36
CA ASP A 156 8.23 -8.45 13.69
C ASP A 156 9.61 -7.91 14.14
N ALA A 157 9.71 -6.58 14.24
CA ALA A 157 10.68 -5.92 15.10
C ALA A 157 9.94 -5.49 16.36
N LEU A 158 9.59 -6.46 17.20
CA LEU A 158 9.53 -6.26 18.65
C LEU A 158 10.93 -5.86 19.12
N ASN A 159 11.35 -4.62 18.81
CA ASN A 159 12.46 -3.85 19.36
C ASN A 159 12.78 -2.66 18.42
N MET A 160 11.88 -1.70 18.35
CA MET A 160 12.31 -0.31 18.25
C MET A 160 11.69 0.45 19.41
N SER A 161 12.28 0.21 20.59
CA SER A 161 12.28 1.22 21.62
C SER A 161 12.88 2.48 20.99
N CYS A 162 12.07 3.52 20.82
CA CYS A 162 12.57 4.88 20.64
C CYS A 162 13.40 5.22 21.89
N SER A 163 14.69 4.91 21.83
CA SER A 163 15.67 5.39 22.79
C SER A 163 16.26 6.66 22.23
N SER A 164 15.99 7.74 22.95
CA SER A 164 16.45 9.08 22.69
C SER A 164 17.98 9.19 22.68
N ILE A 165 18.45 10.13 21.85
CA ILE A 165 19.55 11.07 22.12
C ILE A 165 21.01 10.55 22.02
N ASN A 166 21.80 11.37 21.32
CA ASN A 166 23.26 11.51 21.26
C ASN A 166 24.04 10.47 20.44
N GLN A 167 24.57 10.93 19.30
CA GLN A 167 26.00 11.24 19.23
C GLN A 167 26.31 12.15 18.04
N THR A 168 26.60 13.40 18.39
CA THR A 168 27.49 14.31 17.71
C THR A 168 28.81 13.65 17.31
N ASP A 169 29.17 13.84 16.05
CA ASP A 169 30.45 14.41 15.61
C ASP A 169 31.72 13.55 15.57
N GLU A 170 32.50 13.88 14.54
CA GLU A 170 33.96 13.79 14.44
C GLU A 170 34.69 12.55 13.85
N ARG A 171 35.45 12.92 12.80
CA ARG A 171 36.84 12.52 12.48
C ARG A 171 37.06 11.27 11.63
N ASN A 172 37.27 11.56 10.33
CA ASN A 172 38.48 11.20 9.57
C ASN A 172 39.63 10.66 10.43
N ASN A 173 39.98 9.37 10.25
CA ASN A 173 41.37 8.97 10.07
C ASN A 173 41.47 7.56 9.46
N SER A 174 42.08 7.50 8.27
CA SER A 174 43.07 6.54 7.77
C SER A 174 43.00 5.05 8.16
N HIS A 175 43.04 4.15 7.17
CA HIS A 175 44.18 3.24 6.95
C HIS A 175 44.02 2.33 5.72
N MET A 176 44.89 2.49 4.72
CA MET A 176 45.56 1.48 3.88
C MET A 176 46.73 2.24 3.24
N LEU A 177 48.02 2.13 3.61
CA LEU A 177 48.95 1.00 3.66
C LEU A 177 49.01 0.16 2.37
N PHE A 178 50.14 0.39 1.68
CA PHE A 178 50.74 -0.21 0.48
C PHE A 178 50.25 0.29 -0.88
#